data_AF-A0A974UDI1-F1
#
_entry.id   AF-A0A974UDI1-F1
#
_cell.length_a   1.000
_cell.length_b   1.000
_cell.length_c   1.000
_cell.angle_alpha   90.00
_cell.angle_beta   90.00
_cell.angle_gamma   90.00
#
_symmetry.space_group_name_H-M   'P 1'
#
loop_
_entity.id
_entity.type
_entity.pdbx_description
1 polymer ?
#
loop_
_entity_poly.entity_id
_entity_poly.type
_entity_poly.pdbx_seq_one_letter_code
_entity_poly.pdbx_strand_id
1 'polypeptide(L)'
;MNQPELTDQALAILRSGENFQWVIITLLALVIYVYTNEYQKGNFKGIAAGLALYGVHWFYEIGNALIQHFSGHALWTVPTGASFLILIGVGIELSFMFAIAGIVLSKLLPEDPKAKILGINNRIVMAVANAALFSIIEIFLARTPAFHWVYSWWGAFPVFITTYIPFFVVSFLAYDWKPKTQRWVIGSLFAVDALMMVVFAGILHWI
;
A
#
# COMPACT_ATOMS: atom_id res chain seq x y z
N MET A 1 -2.77 16.91 17.57
CA MET A 1 -1.84 15.76 17.71
C MET A 1 -2.29 15.01 18.94
N ASN A 2 -2.64 13.73 18.77
CA ASN A 2 -3.79 13.09 19.43
C ASN A 2 -5.09 13.83 19.11
N GLN A 3 -5.59 13.67 17.88
CA GLN A 3 -6.95 14.05 17.51
C GLN A 3 -7.81 12.76 17.51
N PRO A 4 -8.21 12.26 18.69
CA PRO A 4 -9.01 11.03 18.77
C PRO A 4 -10.30 11.15 17.96
N GLU A 5 -10.87 12.36 17.89
CA GLU A 5 -12.04 12.67 17.05
C GLU A 5 -11.86 12.31 15.58
N LEU A 6 -10.65 12.43 15.01
CA LEU A 6 -10.39 12.01 13.62
C LEU A 6 -10.34 10.49 13.46
N THR A 7 -9.91 9.79 14.51
CA THR A 7 -9.96 8.33 14.55
C THR A 7 -11.40 7.86 14.69
N ASP A 8 -12.19 8.52 15.54
CA ASP A 8 -13.62 8.23 15.71
C ASP A 8 -14.41 8.50 14.41
N GLN A 9 -14.10 9.57 13.68
CA GLN A 9 -14.66 9.85 12.36
C GLN A 9 -14.38 8.72 11.37
N ALA A 10 -13.13 8.26 11.29
CA ALA A 10 -12.76 7.15 10.44
C ALA A 10 -13.48 5.85 10.84
N LEU A 11 -13.57 5.56 12.14
CA LEU A 11 -14.33 4.41 12.66
C LEU A 11 -15.82 4.50 12.31
N ALA A 12 -16.41 5.69 12.32
CA ALA A 12 -17.83 5.89 11.99
C ALA A 12 -18.16 5.60 10.53
N ILE A 13 -17.21 5.81 9.61
CA ILE A 13 -17.38 5.51 8.17
C ILE A 13 -16.78 4.17 7.74
N LEU A 14 -16.17 3.44 8.68
CA LEU A 14 -15.45 2.20 8.40
C LEU A 14 -16.42 1.16 7.83
N ARG A 15 -16.14 0.74 6.59
CA ARG A 15 -16.93 -0.24 5.83
C ARG A 15 -18.41 0.13 5.70
N SER A 16 -18.73 1.42 5.78
CA SER A 16 -20.04 1.97 5.47
C SER A 16 -20.19 2.24 3.96
N GLY A 17 -21.36 1.94 3.41
CA GLY A 17 -21.72 2.24 2.02
C GLY A 17 -22.25 3.67 1.82
N GLU A 18 -22.42 4.46 2.88
CA GLU A 18 -23.04 5.79 2.81
C GLU A 18 -22.26 6.78 1.94
N ASN A 19 -20.93 6.66 1.91
CA ASN A 19 -20.06 7.53 1.12
C ASN A 19 -19.77 7.00 -0.29
N PHE A 20 -20.39 5.88 -0.69
CA PHE A 20 -20.02 5.18 -1.91
C PHE A 20 -20.20 6.03 -3.17
N GLN A 21 -19.12 6.17 -3.93
CA GLN A 21 -19.11 6.87 -5.21
C GLN A 21 -18.87 5.89 -6.36
N TRP A 22 -19.63 6.04 -7.44
CA TRP A 22 -19.56 5.16 -8.61
C TRP A 22 -18.20 5.20 -9.34
N VAL A 23 -17.39 6.24 -9.11
CA VAL A 23 -16.03 6.36 -9.68
C VAL A 23 -15.13 5.18 -9.31
N ILE A 24 -15.41 4.49 -8.18
CA ILE A 24 -14.72 3.26 -7.79
C ILE A 24 -14.76 2.21 -8.91
N ILE A 25 -15.89 2.10 -9.62
CA ILE A 25 -16.06 1.11 -10.69
C ILE A 25 -15.10 1.41 -11.85
N THR A 26 -14.92 2.69 -12.19
CA THR A 26 -13.93 3.12 -13.19
C THR A 26 -12.51 2.80 -12.74
N LEU A 27 -12.16 3.07 -11.48
CA LEU A 27 -10.84 2.74 -10.94
C LEU A 27 -10.59 1.23 -10.96
N LEU A 28 -11.58 0.41 -10.60
CA LEU A 28 -11.49 -1.05 -10.69
C LEU A 28 -11.26 -1.50 -12.13
N ALA A 29 -11.99 -0.95 -13.10
CA ALA A 29 -11.80 -1.26 -14.52
C ALA A 29 -10.37 -0.90 -14.98
N LEU A 30 -9.79 0.20 -14.49
CA LEU A 30 -8.39 0.56 -14.78
C LEU A 30 -7.39 -0.41 -14.15
N VAL A 31 -7.61 -0.86 -12.91
CA VAL A 31 -6.77 -1.90 -12.29
C VAL A 31 -6.79 -3.17 -13.15
N ILE A 32 -7.98 -3.65 -13.51
CA ILE A 32 -8.15 -4.84 -14.36
C ILE A 32 -7.47 -4.63 -15.72
N TYR A 33 -7.63 -3.46 -16.33
CA TYR A 33 -6.99 -3.12 -17.60
C TYR A 33 -5.46 -3.18 -17.50
N VAL A 34 -4.85 -2.62 -16.44
CA VAL A 34 -3.40 -2.67 -16.24
C VAL A 34 -2.91 -4.11 -16.17
N TYR A 35 -3.53 -4.96 -15.33
CA TYR A 35 -3.12 -6.35 -15.19
C TYR A 35 -3.33 -7.18 -16.47
N THR A 36 -4.47 -7.00 -17.15
CA THR A 36 -4.77 -7.72 -18.38
C THR A 36 -3.83 -7.31 -19.52
N ASN A 37 -3.51 -6.01 -19.65
CA ASN A 37 -2.54 -5.54 -20.63
C ASN A 37 -1.12 -6.06 -20.35
N GLU A 38 -0.65 -6.07 -19.10
CA GLU A 38 0.68 -6.63 -18.78
C GLU A 38 0.72 -8.15 -19.01
N TYR A 39 -0.37 -8.85 -18.70
CA TYR A 39 -0.49 -10.28 -18.97
C TYR A 39 -0.43 -10.59 -20.47
N GLN A 40 -1.17 -9.86 -21.29
CA GLN A 40 -1.14 -10.00 -22.75
C GLN A 40 0.25 -9.77 -23.34
N LYS A 41 1.04 -8.86 -22.75
CA LYS A 41 2.43 -8.58 -23.13
C LYS A 41 3.43 -9.61 -22.60
N GLY A 42 2.99 -10.59 -21.81
CA GLY A 42 3.87 -11.56 -21.15
C GLY A 42 4.77 -10.91 -20.07
N ASN A 43 4.44 -9.71 -19.60
CA ASN A 43 5.23 -8.99 -18.60
C ASN A 43 4.95 -9.48 -17.17
N PHE A 44 5.27 -10.75 -16.92
CA PHE A 44 5.11 -11.36 -15.60
C PHE A 44 6.02 -10.74 -14.53
N LYS A 45 7.13 -10.11 -14.93
CA LYS A 45 8.02 -9.37 -14.03
C LYS A 45 7.35 -8.13 -13.46
N GLY A 46 6.71 -7.33 -14.32
CA GLY A 46 5.90 -6.17 -13.90
C GLY A 46 4.75 -6.58 -12.99
N ILE A 47 4.02 -7.64 -13.35
CA ILE A 47 2.94 -8.21 -12.52
C ILE A 47 3.49 -8.62 -11.13
N ALA A 48 4.63 -9.31 -11.08
CA ALA A 48 5.25 -9.69 -9.82
C ALA A 48 5.62 -8.47 -8.95
N ALA A 49 6.15 -7.41 -9.56
CA ALA A 49 6.44 -6.16 -8.86
C ALA A 49 5.17 -5.51 -8.28
N GLY A 50 4.07 -5.51 -9.06
CA GLY A 50 2.75 -5.02 -8.62
C GLY A 50 2.21 -5.79 -7.41
N LEU A 51 2.11 -7.11 -7.55
CA LEU A 51 1.59 -7.99 -6.50
C LEU A 51 2.45 -7.96 -5.24
N ALA A 52 3.77 -7.89 -5.40
CA ALA A 52 4.70 -7.76 -4.28
C ALA A 52 4.47 -6.45 -3.52
N LEU A 53 4.35 -5.32 -4.22
CA LEU A 53 4.05 -4.03 -3.57
C LEU A 53 2.71 -4.10 -2.85
N TYR A 54 1.68 -4.61 -3.52
CA TYR A 54 0.32 -4.67 -3.00
C TYR A 54 0.21 -5.54 -1.75
N GLY A 55 0.90 -6.68 -1.71
CA GLY A 55 0.98 -7.51 -0.50
C GLY A 55 1.66 -6.77 0.66
N VAL A 56 2.78 -6.08 0.42
CA VAL A 56 3.42 -5.32 1.52
C VAL A 56 2.51 -4.18 1.97
N HIS A 57 1.80 -3.52 1.05
CA HIS A 57 0.81 -2.51 1.40
C HIS A 57 -0.25 -3.07 2.35
N TRP A 58 -0.88 -4.19 1.99
CA TRP A 58 -1.87 -4.83 2.86
C TRP A 58 -1.30 -5.23 4.21
N PHE A 59 -0.11 -5.79 4.27
CA PHE A 59 0.55 -6.12 5.53
C PHE A 59 0.64 -4.90 6.47
N TYR A 60 1.01 -3.73 5.95
CA TYR A 60 1.09 -2.49 6.73
C TYR A 60 -0.28 -1.94 7.12
N GLU A 61 -1.28 -2.01 6.24
CA GLU A 61 -2.64 -1.55 6.55
C GLU A 61 -3.31 -2.42 7.62
N ILE A 62 -3.13 -3.75 7.54
CA ILE A 62 -3.61 -4.68 8.58
C ILE A 62 -2.85 -4.43 9.88
N GLY A 63 -1.52 -4.25 9.82
CA GLY A 63 -0.71 -3.90 10.99
C GLY A 63 -1.16 -2.60 11.66
N ASN A 64 -1.41 -1.54 10.89
CA ASN A 64 -1.92 -0.27 11.38
C ASN A 64 -3.29 -0.42 12.06
N ALA A 65 -4.16 -1.23 11.45
CA ALA A 65 -5.47 -1.53 11.99
C ALA A 65 -5.40 -2.37 13.28
N LEU A 66 -4.48 -3.34 13.39
CA LEU A 66 -4.21 -4.08 14.63
C LEU A 66 -3.70 -3.15 15.73
N ILE A 67 -2.80 -2.22 15.39
CA ILE A 67 -2.35 -1.18 16.34
C ILE A 67 -3.55 -0.38 16.85
N GLN A 68 -4.44 0.08 15.97
CA GLN A 68 -5.67 0.76 16.38
C GLN A 68 -6.52 -0.08 17.34
N HIS A 69 -6.72 -1.36 17.06
CA HIS A 69 -7.53 -2.24 17.90
C HIS A 69 -6.96 -2.41 19.31
N PHE A 70 -5.65 -2.62 19.44
CA PHE A 70 -5.03 -2.91 20.73
C PHE A 70 -4.62 -1.67 21.53
N SER A 71 -4.22 -0.58 20.87
CA SER A 71 -3.76 0.65 21.55
C SER A 71 -4.80 1.78 21.59
N GLY A 72 -5.89 1.64 20.84
CA GLY A 72 -6.88 2.69 20.61
C GLY A 72 -6.43 3.78 19.63
N HIS A 73 -5.19 3.71 19.10
CA HIS A 73 -4.59 4.76 18.28
C HIS A 73 -3.77 4.17 17.14
N ALA A 74 -4.31 4.24 15.92
CA ALA A 74 -3.63 3.91 14.66
C ALA A 74 -2.37 4.76 14.48
N LEU A 75 -1.43 4.32 13.64
CA LEU A 75 -0.32 5.16 13.19
C LEU A 75 -0.82 6.26 12.25
N TRP A 76 -1.74 5.90 11.34
CA TRP A 76 -2.47 6.84 10.47
C TRP A 76 -3.94 6.45 10.35
N THR A 77 -4.78 7.43 10.03
CA THR A 77 -6.22 7.26 9.83
C THR A 77 -6.72 8.07 8.62
N VAL A 78 -7.82 7.61 8.03
CA VAL A 78 -8.52 8.27 6.90
C VAL A 78 -9.92 8.67 7.36
N PRO A 79 -10.10 9.89 7.90
CA PRO A 79 -11.36 10.32 8.54
C PRO A 79 -12.49 10.59 7.55
N THR A 80 -12.16 10.95 6.30
CA THR A 80 -13.13 11.35 5.28
C THR A 80 -12.54 11.23 3.88
N GLY A 81 -13.34 11.48 2.85
CA GLY A 81 -12.92 11.54 1.45
C GLY A 81 -12.77 10.19 0.74
N ALA A 82 -12.70 9.08 1.47
CA ALA A 82 -12.75 7.73 0.89
C ALA A 82 -14.21 7.36 0.55
N SER A 83 -14.43 6.87 -0.67
CA SER A 83 -15.75 6.39 -1.08
C SER A 83 -16.15 5.12 -0.34
N PHE A 84 -15.17 4.29 0.04
CA PHE A 84 -15.38 3.15 0.91
C PHE A 84 -14.12 2.92 1.73
N LEU A 85 -14.20 3.12 3.04
CA LEU A 85 -13.08 2.89 3.95
C LEU A 85 -13.00 1.40 4.30
N ILE A 86 -11.91 0.73 3.97
CA ILE A 86 -11.77 -0.73 4.14
C ILE A 86 -11.22 -1.06 5.52
N LEU A 87 -10.08 -0.45 5.87
CA LEU A 87 -9.47 -0.46 7.21
C LEU A 87 -9.23 0.99 7.62
N ILE A 88 -8.97 1.23 8.91
CA ILE A 88 -8.83 2.58 9.49
C ILE A 88 -7.92 3.52 8.69
N GLY A 89 -6.87 2.99 8.06
CA GLY A 89 -5.88 3.73 7.29
C GLY A 89 -6.00 3.65 5.76
N VAL A 90 -6.93 2.84 5.21
CA VAL A 90 -6.99 2.59 3.75
C VAL A 90 -8.42 2.58 3.21
N GLY A 91 -8.67 3.52 2.30
CA GLY A 91 -9.83 3.53 1.43
C GLY A 91 -9.61 2.73 0.15
N ILE A 92 -10.71 2.39 -0.53
CA ILE A 92 -10.68 1.60 -1.77
C ILE A 92 -9.89 2.27 -2.90
N GLU A 93 -9.91 3.60 -3.01
CA GLU A 93 -9.13 4.35 -3.99
C GLU A 93 -7.62 4.19 -3.75
N LEU A 94 -7.19 4.25 -2.50
CA LEU A 94 -5.80 4.06 -2.11
C LEU A 94 -5.34 2.62 -2.35
N SER A 95 -6.18 1.65 -1.99
CA SER A 95 -5.95 0.23 -2.27
C SER A 95 -5.78 -0.03 -3.77
N PHE A 96 -6.63 0.54 -4.62
CA PHE A 96 -6.50 0.40 -6.08
C PHE A 96 -5.25 1.08 -6.64
N MET A 97 -4.88 2.24 -6.11
CA MET A 97 -3.65 2.92 -6.52
C MET A 97 -2.42 2.06 -6.22
N PHE A 98 -2.31 1.50 -5.00
CA PHE A 98 -1.19 0.60 -4.65
C PHE A 98 -1.25 -0.76 -5.35
N ALA A 99 -2.43 -1.23 -5.75
CA ALA A 99 -2.55 -2.45 -6.57
C ALA A 99 -1.83 -2.32 -7.93
N ILE A 100 -1.67 -1.11 -8.47
CA ILE A 100 -1.00 -0.88 -9.76
C ILE A 100 0.33 -0.11 -9.65
N ALA A 101 0.61 0.57 -8.53
CA ALA A 101 1.81 1.40 -8.37
C ALA A 101 3.10 0.64 -8.66
N GLY A 102 3.23 -0.60 -8.14
CA GLY A 102 4.41 -1.45 -8.39
C GLY A 102 4.58 -1.80 -9.86
N ILE A 103 3.47 -2.08 -10.58
CA ILE A 103 3.50 -2.36 -12.01
C ILE A 103 3.99 -1.12 -12.77
N VAL A 104 3.37 0.03 -12.52
CA VAL A 104 3.65 1.28 -13.25
C VAL A 104 5.09 1.70 -13.04
N LEU A 105 5.56 1.73 -11.79
CA LEU A 105 6.88 2.26 -11.46
C LEU A 105 8.02 1.27 -11.75
N SER A 106 7.73 -0.03 -11.81
CA SER A 106 8.72 -1.01 -12.28
C SER A 106 9.16 -0.77 -13.73
N LYS A 107 8.37 -0.05 -14.55
CA LYS A 107 8.73 0.32 -15.92
C LYS A 107 9.86 1.36 -16.00
N LEU A 108 10.17 2.02 -14.90
CA LEU A 108 11.29 2.96 -14.80
C LEU A 108 12.61 2.25 -14.47
N LEU A 109 12.57 0.94 -14.18
CA LEU A 109 13.76 0.18 -13.84
C LEU A 109 14.69 0.07 -15.06
N PRO A 110 15.98 0.38 -14.92
CA PRO A 110 16.97 0.13 -15.97
C PRO A 110 16.96 -1.34 -16.42
N GLU A 111 17.18 -1.58 -17.71
CA GLU A 111 17.18 -2.94 -18.28
C GLU A 111 18.20 -3.86 -17.61
N ASP A 112 19.40 -3.33 -17.31
CA ASP A 112 20.43 -4.08 -16.57
C ASP A 112 20.19 -4.00 -15.05
N PRO A 113 19.82 -5.12 -14.38
CA PRO A 113 19.62 -5.15 -12.94
C PRO A 113 20.92 -4.97 -12.14
N LYS A 114 22.09 -5.13 -12.77
CA LYS A 114 23.40 -4.98 -12.12
C LYS A 114 23.98 -3.57 -12.26
N ALA A 115 23.40 -2.73 -13.11
CA ALA A 115 23.81 -1.35 -13.27
C ALA A 115 23.79 -0.62 -11.92
N LYS A 116 24.75 0.29 -11.73
CA LYS A 116 24.90 1.07 -10.50
C LYS A 116 24.64 2.54 -10.78
N ILE A 117 23.99 3.21 -9.83
CA ILE A 117 23.82 4.66 -9.81
C ILE A 117 24.59 5.15 -8.58
N LEU A 118 25.62 5.99 -8.80
CA LEU A 118 26.50 6.47 -7.72
C LEU A 118 27.08 5.34 -6.84
N GLY A 119 27.40 4.19 -7.44
CA GLY A 119 27.98 3.03 -6.76
C GLY A 119 26.97 2.10 -6.06
N ILE A 120 25.70 2.47 -5.98
CA ILE A 120 24.62 1.67 -5.38
C ILE A 120 23.84 0.93 -6.47
N ASN A 121 23.34 -0.27 -6.18
CA ASN A 121 22.50 -1.01 -7.12
C ASN A 121 21.24 -0.21 -7.51
N ASN A 122 20.95 -0.15 -8.81
CA ASN A 122 19.87 0.69 -9.32
C ASN A 122 18.48 0.34 -8.76
N ARG A 123 18.18 -0.93 -8.40
CA ARG A 123 16.88 -1.30 -7.82
C ARG A 123 16.66 -0.63 -6.47
N ILE A 124 17.70 -0.56 -5.66
CA ILE A 124 17.65 0.12 -4.35
C ILE A 124 17.51 1.62 -4.54
N VAL A 125 18.29 2.21 -5.45
CA VAL A 125 18.20 3.66 -5.74
C VAL A 125 16.80 4.02 -6.23
N MET A 126 16.25 3.26 -7.19
CA MET A 126 14.90 3.48 -7.69
C MET A 126 13.85 3.27 -6.60
N ALA A 127 14.01 2.26 -5.74
CA ALA A 127 13.07 2.02 -4.66
C ALA A 127 13.03 3.18 -3.66
N VAL A 128 14.19 3.67 -3.24
CA VAL A 128 14.32 4.82 -2.34
C VAL A 128 13.78 6.10 -2.99
N ALA A 129 14.06 6.32 -4.28
CA ALA A 129 13.56 7.49 -5.00
C ALA A 129 12.02 7.49 -5.11
N ASN A 130 11.42 6.35 -5.45
CA ASN A 130 9.96 6.22 -5.53
C ASN A 130 9.31 6.28 -4.13
N ALA A 131 9.95 5.73 -3.11
CA ALA A 131 9.49 5.86 -1.74
C ALA A 131 9.47 7.33 -1.27
N ALA A 132 10.51 8.10 -1.63
CA ALA A 132 10.57 9.53 -1.33
C ALA A 132 9.47 10.30 -2.05
N LEU A 133 9.21 9.99 -3.32
CA LEU A 133 8.10 10.58 -4.08
C LEU A 133 6.76 10.36 -3.37
N PHE A 134 6.47 9.15 -2.92
CA PHE A 134 5.22 8.83 -2.24
C PHE A 134 5.11 9.52 -0.88
N SER A 135 6.19 9.57 -0.10
CA SER A 135 6.24 10.35 1.15
C SER A 135 5.96 11.84 0.91
N ILE A 136 6.51 12.42 -0.16
CA ILE A 136 6.23 13.81 -0.53
C ILE A 136 4.76 14.00 -0.91
N ILE A 137 4.18 13.08 -1.70
CA ILE A 137 2.74 13.12 -2.06
C ILE A 137 1.86 13.03 -0.80
N GLU A 138 2.22 12.17 0.14
CA GLU A 138 1.49 11.98 1.40
C GLU A 138 1.50 13.24 2.27
N ILE A 139 2.55 14.07 2.22
CA ILE A 139 2.54 15.40 2.89
C ILE A 139 1.38 16.26 2.39
N PHE A 140 1.06 16.23 1.10
CA PHE A 140 -0.10 16.97 0.58
C PHE A 140 -1.41 16.36 1.07
N LEU A 141 -1.48 15.02 1.12
CA LEU A 141 -2.65 14.33 1.64
C LEU A 141 -2.90 14.64 3.12
N ALA A 142 -1.86 14.62 3.95
CA ALA A 142 -1.90 14.95 5.37
C ALA A 142 -2.19 16.43 5.69
N ARG A 143 -2.11 17.31 4.68
CA ARG A 143 -2.58 18.70 4.78
C ARG A 143 -4.08 18.84 4.53
N THR A 144 -4.76 17.77 4.13
CA THR A 144 -6.20 17.74 3.95
C THR A 144 -6.89 17.07 5.14
N PRO A 145 -8.20 17.27 5.34
CA PRO A 145 -8.97 16.52 6.35
C PRO A 145 -9.05 15.01 6.08
N ALA A 146 -8.73 14.56 4.86
CA ALA A 146 -8.91 13.17 4.44
C ALA A 146 -7.90 12.20 5.06
N PHE A 147 -6.79 12.69 5.62
CA PHE A 147 -5.73 11.84 6.12
C PHE A 147 -5.00 12.46 7.30
N HIS A 148 -4.68 11.65 8.30
CA HIS A 148 -4.03 12.11 9.51
C HIS A 148 -3.00 11.11 10.04
N TRP A 149 -1.77 11.58 10.30
CA TRP A 149 -0.81 10.85 11.14
C TRP A 149 -1.12 11.13 12.61
N VAL A 150 -1.35 10.08 13.39
CA VAL A 150 -1.91 10.21 14.75
C VAL A 150 -0.84 10.60 15.76
N TYR A 151 0.33 9.95 15.71
CA TYR A 151 1.42 10.16 16.66
C TYR A 151 2.35 11.30 16.24
N SER A 152 2.91 12.00 17.23
CA SER A 152 3.83 13.12 16.98
C SER A 152 5.14 12.74 16.32
N TRP A 153 5.59 11.51 16.55
CA TRP A 153 6.79 10.93 15.97
C TRP A 153 6.49 10.18 14.67
N TRP A 154 5.22 10.09 14.25
CA TRP A 154 4.81 9.47 13.00
C TRP A 154 4.46 10.54 11.97
N GLY A 155 5.06 10.43 10.80
CA GLY A 155 4.92 11.44 9.75
C GLY A 155 5.76 11.09 8.53
N ALA A 156 5.88 12.04 7.60
CA ALA A 156 6.51 11.82 6.30
C ALA A 156 7.85 11.07 6.34
N PHE A 157 8.76 11.44 7.25
CA PHE A 157 10.08 10.81 7.35
C PHE A 157 10.05 9.37 7.93
N PRO A 158 9.41 9.11 9.08
CA PRO A 158 9.13 7.75 9.52
C PRO A 158 8.45 6.91 8.45
N VAL A 159 7.35 7.39 7.85
CA VAL A 159 6.59 6.65 6.83
C VAL A 159 7.43 6.37 5.58
N PHE A 160 8.27 7.32 5.17
CA PHE A 160 9.24 7.09 4.10
C PHE A 160 10.12 5.88 4.38
N ILE A 161 10.74 5.82 5.57
CA ILE A 161 11.69 4.77 5.93
C ILE A 161 10.99 3.44 6.21
N THR A 162 9.93 3.46 7.02
CA THR A 162 9.33 2.25 7.55
C THR A 162 8.27 1.68 6.63
N THR A 163 7.61 2.49 5.79
CA THR A 163 6.48 2.03 4.98
C THR A 163 6.86 2.00 3.52
N TYR A 164 7.20 3.16 2.93
CA TYR A 164 7.39 3.23 1.49
C TYR A 164 8.69 2.58 0.99
N ILE A 165 9.79 2.64 1.72
CA ILE A 165 11.01 1.91 1.33
C ILE A 165 10.72 0.39 1.25
N PRO A 166 10.15 -0.27 2.26
CA PRO A 166 9.77 -1.69 2.15
C PRO A 166 8.86 -1.99 0.97
N PHE A 167 7.84 -1.15 0.69
CA PHE A 167 6.92 -1.34 -0.44
C PHE A 167 7.70 -1.46 -1.75
N PHE A 168 8.55 -0.48 -2.03
CA PHE A 168 9.27 -0.41 -3.29
C PHE A 168 10.47 -1.34 -3.37
N VAL A 169 11.15 -1.62 -2.26
CA VAL A 169 12.27 -2.57 -2.24
C VAL A 169 11.76 -3.96 -2.57
N VAL A 170 10.70 -4.44 -1.91
CA VAL A 170 10.16 -5.78 -2.20
C VAL A 170 9.60 -5.82 -3.63
N SER A 171 8.92 -4.76 -4.07
CA SER A 171 8.42 -4.64 -5.45
C SER A 171 9.52 -4.76 -6.51
N PHE A 172 10.58 -3.96 -6.39
CA PHE A 172 11.62 -3.88 -7.43
C PHE A 172 12.59 -5.05 -7.38
N LEU A 173 12.80 -5.66 -6.22
CA LEU A 173 13.53 -6.92 -6.14
C LEU A 173 12.70 -8.07 -6.74
N ALA A 174 11.39 -8.11 -6.47
CA ALA A 174 10.49 -9.13 -7.03
C ALA A 174 10.47 -9.11 -8.56
N TYR A 175 10.65 -7.95 -9.19
CA TYR A 175 10.74 -7.81 -10.64
C TYR A 175 11.80 -8.74 -11.27
N ASP A 176 12.95 -8.91 -10.63
CA ASP A 176 14.07 -9.71 -11.16
C ASP A 176 14.25 -11.09 -10.52
N TRP A 177 13.42 -11.42 -9.54
CA TRP A 177 13.46 -12.74 -8.93
C TRP A 177 13.08 -13.84 -9.92
N LYS A 178 13.64 -15.04 -9.68
CA LYS A 178 13.21 -16.23 -10.41
C LYS A 178 11.73 -16.51 -10.12
N PRO A 179 10.95 -17.05 -11.09
CA PRO A 179 9.51 -17.30 -10.89
C PRO A 179 9.16 -18.17 -9.68
N LYS A 180 10.07 -19.07 -9.27
CA LYS A 180 9.90 -19.85 -8.03
C LYS A 180 9.91 -18.93 -6.81
N THR A 181 10.91 -18.04 -6.71
CA THR A 181 11.05 -17.09 -5.60
C THR A 181 9.90 -16.08 -5.60
N GLN A 182 9.50 -15.56 -6.75
CA GLN A 182 8.33 -14.67 -6.87
C GLN A 182 7.08 -15.33 -6.26
N ARG A 183 6.74 -16.55 -6.73
CA ARG A 183 5.56 -17.27 -6.23
C ARG A 183 5.62 -17.55 -4.74
N TRP A 184 6.77 -17.98 -4.23
CA TRP A 184 6.93 -18.27 -2.80
C TRP A 184 6.82 -17.02 -1.93
N VAL A 185 7.56 -15.96 -2.24
CA VAL A 185 7.57 -14.75 -1.40
C VAL A 185 6.23 -14.03 -1.48
N ILE A 186 5.72 -13.78 -2.69
CA ILE A 186 4.44 -13.09 -2.89
C ILE A 186 3.30 -13.93 -2.32
N GLY A 187 3.27 -15.24 -2.61
CA GLY A 187 2.25 -16.15 -2.09
C GLY A 187 2.27 -16.26 -0.56
N SER A 188 3.45 -16.29 0.06
CA SER A 188 3.57 -16.32 1.52
C SER A 188 3.09 -15.00 2.14
N LEU A 189 3.38 -13.86 1.50
CA LEU A 189 2.94 -12.55 1.96
C LEU A 189 1.41 -12.46 1.96
N PHE A 190 0.75 -12.80 0.85
CA PHE A 190 -0.72 -12.86 0.81
C PHE A 190 -1.30 -13.90 1.76
N ALA A 191 -0.61 -15.02 2.00
CA ALA A 191 -1.06 -16.02 2.98
C ALA A 191 -1.00 -15.47 4.42
N VAL A 192 0.05 -14.70 4.75
CA VAL A 192 0.17 -14.00 6.03
C VAL A 192 -0.93 -12.95 6.16
N ASP A 193 -1.13 -12.10 5.14
CA ASP A 193 -2.18 -11.09 5.15
C ASP A 193 -3.58 -11.70 5.33
N ALA A 194 -3.86 -12.79 4.60
CA ALA A 194 -5.12 -13.53 4.73
C ALA A 194 -5.29 -14.12 6.12
N LEU A 195 -4.24 -14.71 6.71
CA LEU A 195 -4.29 -15.23 8.08
C LEU A 195 -4.54 -14.11 9.09
N MET A 196 -3.86 -12.97 8.95
CA MET A 196 -4.06 -11.80 9.81
C MET A 196 -5.49 -11.28 9.70
N MET A 197 -6.05 -11.20 8.48
CA MET A 197 -7.45 -10.83 8.26
C MET A 197 -8.43 -11.84 8.88
N VAL A 198 -8.17 -13.15 8.79
CA VAL A 198 -9.00 -14.18 9.43
C VAL A 198 -8.98 -14.05 10.96
N VAL A 199 -7.81 -13.83 11.56
CA VAL A 199 -7.71 -13.58 13.00
C VAL A 199 -8.48 -12.30 13.36
N PHE A 200 -8.33 -11.25 12.57
CA PHE A 200 -8.85 -9.94 12.92
C PHE A 200 -10.36 -9.78 12.69
N ALA A 201 -10.87 -10.30 11.57
CA ALA A 201 -12.29 -10.32 11.24
C ALA A 201 -13.02 -11.49 11.91
N GLY A 202 -12.46 -12.69 11.78
CA GLY A 202 -13.14 -13.92 12.18
C GLY A 202 -13.10 -14.20 13.68
N ILE A 203 -12.02 -13.81 14.37
CA ILE A 203 -11.82 -14.15 15.79
C ILE A 203 -12.00 -12.93 16.69
N LEU A 204 -11.38 -11.80 16.33
CA LEU A 204 -11.48 -10.58 17.14
C LEU A 204 -12.77 -9.79 16.89
N HIS A 205 -13.53 -10.14 15.84
CA HIS A 205 -14.80 -9.49 15.46
C HIS A 205 -14.69 -7.96 15.33
N TRP A 206 -13.48 -7.46 15.04
CA TRP A 206 -13.24 -6.03 14.87
C TRP A 206 -13.47 -5.60 13.41
N ILE A 207 -13.38 -6.57 12.51
CA ILE A 207 -13.86 -6.44 11.14
C ILE A 207 -15.19 -7.15 10.99
#